data_AF-A0A1Q6DLW9-F1
#
_entry.id   AF-A0A1Q6DLW9-F1
#
_cell.length_a   1.000
_cell.length_b   1.000
_cell.length_c   1.000
_cell.angle_alpha   90.00
_cell.angle_beta   90.00
_cell.angle_gamma   90.00
#
_symmetry.space_group_name_H-M   'P 1'
#
loop_
_entity.id
_entity.type
_entity.pdbx_description
1 polymer ?
#
loop_
_entity_poly.entity_id
_entity_poly.type
_entity_poly.pdbx_seq_one_letter_code
_entity_poly.pdbx_strand_id
1 'polypeptide(L)' 'MLMTKETKKICPLCSGEKIIKGTCTCDMEWRGTRSGDDWDDCQCTPDNKCPACSGTGFVEEK' A
#
# COMPACT_ATOMS: atom_id res chain seq x y z
N MET A 1 -19.23 34.42 0.17
CA MET A 1 -19.27 33.07 0.78
C MET A 1 -17.88 32.49 0.65
N LEU A 2 -17.10 32.47 1.73
CA LEU A 2 -15.74 31.90 1.71
C LEU A 2 -15.90 30.37 1.78
N MET A 3 -15.76 29.68 0.64
CA MET A 3 -15.52 28.24 0.67
C MET A 3 -14.14 28.03 1.30
N THR A 4 -14.10 27.68 2.59
CA THR A 4 -12.93 27.07 3.22
C THR A 4 -12.75 25.71 2.59
N LYS A 5 -12.08 25.69 1.44
CA LYS A 5 -11.65 24.48 0.77
C LYS A 5 -10.58 23.90 1.67
N GLU A 6 -10.98 23.03 2.59
CA GLU A 6 -10.04 22.19 3.34
C GLU A 6 -9.15 21.54 2.28
N THR A 7 -7.89 21.97 2.19
CA THR A 7 -6.91 21.50 1.21
C THR A 7 -6.49 20.10 1.62
N LYS A 8 -7.40 19.14 1.44
CA LYS A 8 -7.14 17.72 1.57
C LYS A 8 -6.22 17.36 0.41
N LYS A 9 -4.92 17.33 0.70
CA LYS A 9 -3.91 16.97 -0.27
C LYS A 9 -3.96 15.47 -0.46
N ILE A 10 -3.91 15.00 -1.70
CA ILE A 10 -3.81 13.58 -1.99
C ILE A 10 -2.56 13.05 -1.28
N CYS A 11 -2.71 11.98 -0.51
CA CYS A 11 -1.60 11.40 0.22
C CYS A 11 -0.53 10.96 -0.79
N PRO A 12 0.68 11.54 -0.78
CA PRO A 12 1.71 11.24 -1.77
C PRO A 12 2.27 9.83 -1.60
N LEU A 13 2.13 9.23 -0.41
CA LEU A 13 2.65 7.90 -0.11
C LEU A 13 1.85 6.79 -0.81
N CYS A 14 0.53 6.94 -0.86
CA CYS A 14 -0.36 5.97 -1.51
C CYS A 14 -1.04 6.53 -2.75
N SER A 15 -0.71 7.75 -3.18
CA SER A 15 -1.35 8.46 -4.29
C SER A 15 -2.89 8.47 -4.23
N GLY A 16 -3.47 8.48 -3.02
CA GLY A 16 -4.92 8.39 -2.81
C GLY A 16 -5.51 6.97 -2.76
N GLU A 17 -4.72 5.92 -2.99
CA GLU A 17 -5.18 4.52 -2.96
C GLU A 17 -5.52 3.99 -1.55
N LYS A 18 -5.19 4.74 -0.48
CA LYS A 18 -5.47 4.40 0.94
C LYS A 18 -4.70 3.20 1.48
N ILE A 19 -4.20 2.34 0.61
CA ILE A 19 -3.34 1.20 0.91
C ILE A 19 -2.00 1.35 0.20
N ILE A 20 -0.98 0.71 0.76
CA ILE A 20 0.29 0.44 0.10
C ILE A 20 0.16 -0.98 -0.43
N LYS A 21 0.10 -1.11 -1.75
CA LYS A 21 0.02 -2.42 -2.39
C LYS A 21 1.26 -3.21 -2.05
N GLY A 22 1.04 -4.45 -1.64
CA GLY A 22 2.12 -5.40 -1.48
C GLY A 22 2.78 -5.66 -2.82
N THR A 23 4.08 -5.92 -2.79
CA THR A 23 4.82 -6.39 -3.96
C THR A 23 4.93 -7.91 -3.90
N CYS A 24 4.75 -8.56 -5.05
CA CYS A 24 5.07 -9.96 -5.25
C CYS A 24 6.42 -10.06 -5.94
N THR A 25 7.35 -10.73 -5.29
CA THR A 25 8.69 -10.99 -5.84
C THR A 25 8.81 -12.48 -6.11
N CYS A 26 9.04 -12.86 -7.37
CA CYS A 26 9.21 -14.24 -7.79
C CYS A 26 10.68 -14.48 -8.18
N ASP A 27 11.46 -15.06 -7.28
CA ASP A 27 12.90 -15.28 -7.48
C ASP A 27 13.21 -16.77 -7.47
N MET A 28 13.68 -17.30 -8.61
CA MET A 28 14.01 -18.73 -8.77
C MET A 28 15.26 -19.17 -7.99
N GLU A 29 16.05 -18.22 -7.47
CA GLU A 29 17.21 -18.48 -6.62
C GLU A 29 16.83 -18.75 -5.15
N TRP A 30 15.60 -18.41 -4.76
CA TRP A 30 15.10 -18.54 -3.39
C TRP A 30 13.93 -19.51 -3.42
N ARG A 31 14.09 -20.73 -2.87
CA ARG A 31 12.91 -21.58 -2.64
C ARG A 31 12.02 -20.85 -1.63
N GLY A 32 10.86 -20.37 -2.09
CA GLY A 32 10.02 -19.45 -1.36
C GLY A 32 9.34 -20.04 -0.11
N THR A 33 8.21 -19.46 0.29
CA THR A 33 7.37 -20.00 1.36
C THR A 33 6.59 -21.22 0.87
N ARG A 34 6.60 -22.29 1.67
CA ARG A 34 5.79 -23.48 1.40
C ARG A 34 4.31 -23.16 1.65
N SER A 35 3.52 -23.08 0.60
CA SER A 35 2.07 -22.88 0.69
C SER A 35 1.38 -24.22 0.41
N GLY A 36 1.08 -24.97 1.47
CA GLY A 36 0.54 -26.33 1.33
C GLY A 36 1.57 -27.34 0.82
N ASP A 37 1.26 -28.03 -0.28
CA ASP A 37 2.11 -29.04 -0.95
C ASP A 37 2.90 -28.47 -2.15
N ASP A 38 2.66 -27.20 -2.51
CA ASP A 38 3.33 -26.51 -3.63
C ASP A 38 4.36 -25.49 -3.10
N TRP A 39 5.45 -25.32 -3.86
CA TRP A 39 6.46 -24.31 -3.56
C TRP A 39 6.14 -23.07 -4.37
N ASP A 40 5.61 -22.04 -3.72
CA ASP A 40 5.45 -20.73 -4.34
C ASP A 40 6.81 -20.02 -4.34
N ASP A 41 7.49 -20.03 -5.48
CA ASP A 41 8.69 -19.22 -5.72
C ASP A 41 8.37 -17.70 -5.67
N CYS A 42 7.08 -17.35 -5.68
CA CYS A 42 6.57 -15.99 -5.54
C CYS A 42 6.25 -15.65 -4.08
N GLN A 43 6.99 -14.69 -3.52
CA GLN A 43 6.75 -14.12 -2.20
C GLN A 43 5.97 -12.81 -2.32
N CYS A 44 4.67 -12.87 -2.01
CA CYS A 44 3.81 -11.69 -1.97
C CYS A 44 3.75 -11.10 -0.57
N THR A 45 4.07 -9.82 -0.46
CA THR A 45 3.73 -9.05 0.74
C THR A 45 2.24 -8.69 0.70
N PRO A 46 1.53 -8.68 1.84
CA PRO A 46 0.13 -8.28 1.88
C PRO A 46 -0.01 -6.76 1.67
N ASP A 47 -1.17 -6.34 1.19
CA ASP A 47 -1.53 -4.93 1.15
C ASP A 47 -1.63 -4.37 2.57
N ASN A 48 -0.94 -3.26 2.81
CA ASN A 48 -0.92 -2.62 4.11
C ASN A 48 -1.66 -1.29 4.08
N LYS A 49 -2.37 -0.94 5.16
CA LYS A 49 -3.02 0.36 5.24
C LYS A 49 -1.96 1.47 5.18
N CYS A 50 -2.19 2.50 4.35
CA CYS A 50 -1.23 3.59 4.20
C CYS A 50 -1.04 4.30 5.55
N PRO A 51 0.17 4.28 6.13
CA PRO A 51 0.39 4.85 7.46
C PRO A 51 0.31 6.38 7.45
N ALA A 52 0.68 7.03 6.34
CA ALA A 52 0.69 8.48 6.23
C ALA A 52 -0.71 9.10 6.25
N CYS A 53 -1.72 8.41 5.71
CA CYS A 53 -3.10 8.88 5.73
C CYS A 53 -4.02 7.98 6.56
N SER A 54 -3.50 6.96 7.23
CA SER A 54 -4.27 5.96 7.98
C SER A 54 -5.46 5.36 7.20
N GLY A 55 -5.33 5.28 5.87
CA GLY A 55 -6.36 4.80 4.95
C GLY A 55 -7.44 5.80 4.57
N THR A 56 -7.27 7.09 4.81
CA THR A 56 -8.19 8.13 4.31
C THR A 56 -7.91 8.46 2.83
N GLY A 57 -6.67 8.29 2.38
CA GLY A 57 -6.21 8.65 1.03
C GLY A 57 -5.77 10.10 0.90
N PHE A 58 -5.92 10.89 1.97
CA PHE A 58 -5.62 12.32 1.97
C PHE A 58 -4.84 12.68 3.24
N VAL A 59 -3.92 13.64 3.12
CA VAL A 59 -3.23 14.25 4.26
C VAL A 59 -3.77 15.66 4.44
N GLU A 60 -4.02 16.05 5.68
CA GLU A 60 -4.33 17.45 6.00
C GLU A 60 -3.05 18.27 5.87
N GLU A 61 -3.07 19.24 4.96
CA GLU A 61 -2.00 20.24 4.88
C GLU A 61 -2.23 21.23 6.04
N LYS A 62 -1.45 21.08 7.11
CA LYS A 62 -1.43 22.04 8.23
C LYS A 62 -0.67 23.31 7.87
#